data_AF-A0A6B1E736-F1
#
_entry.id   AF-A0A6B1E736-F1
#
_cell.length_a   1.000
_cell.length_b   1.000
_cell.length_c   1.000
_cell.angle_alpha   90.00
_cell.angle_beta   90.00
_cell.angle_gamma   90.00
#
_symmetry.space_group_name_H-M   'P 1'
#
loop_
_entity.id
_entity.type
_entity.pdbx_description
1 polymer ?
#
loop_
_entity_poly.entity_id
_entity_poly.type
_entity_poly.pdbx_seq_one_letter_code
_entity_poly.pdbx_strand_id
1 'polypeptide(L)'
;MSDENTNRNDDLDNGDGENLGDRLERLGGEPAPAITPEEFERLQKAGQVHIDSRGRVRTARRSGAEAGVSLRKRRAWYGEV
;
A
#
# COMPACT_ATOMS: atom_id res chain seq x y z
N MET A 1 16.14 46.92 12.22
CA MET A 1 15.03 46.11 11.71
C MET A 1 15.44 44.67 11.92
N SER A 2 14.71 43.92 12.73
CA SER A 2 15.02 42.54 13.11
C SER A 2 14.05 41.64 12.38
N ASP A 3 14.54 40.80 11.47
CA ASP A 3 13.72 39.81 10.77
C ASP A 3 13.54 38.58 11.67
N GLU A 4 12.34 38.44 12.22
CA GLU A 4 11.95 37.35 13.11
C GLU A 4 11.34 36.22 12.29
N ASN A 5 12.19 35.36 11.69
CA ASN A 5 11.75 34.17 10.97
C ASN A 5 11.53 33.01 11.95
N THR A 6 10.37 32.97 12.59
CA THR A 6 9.95 31.84 13.42
C THR A 6 9.37 30.72 12.54
N ASN A 7 10.26 29.86 12.04
CA ASN A 7 9.90 28.61 11.38
C ASN A 7 9.37 27.61 12.42
N ARG A 8 8.09 27.73 12.78
CA ARG A 8 7.37 26.77 13.63
C ARG A 8 7.02 25.54 12.80
N ASN A 9 7.85 24.51 12.88
CA ASN A 9 7.53 23.16 12.44
C ASN A 9 7.09 22.34 13.67
N ASP A 10 6.04 22.78 14.35
CA ASP A 10 5.49 22.14 15.55
C ASP A 10 4.10 21.56 15.26
N ASP A 11 3.99 20.62 14.31
CA ASP A 11 2.74 19.86 14.07
C ASP A 11 3.07 18.47 13.50
N LEU A 12 3.85 17.68 14.24
CA LEU A 12 3.91 16.22 14.08
C LEU A 12 3.30 15.56 15.32
N ASP A 13 2.08 15.99 15.68
CA ASP A 13 1.28 15.28 16.66
C ASP A 13 0.66 14.04 16.01
N ASN A 14 1.00 12.88 16.57
CA ASN A 14 0.72 11.54 16.08
C ASN A 14 -0.75 11.18 16.40
N GLY A 15 -1.70 11.76 15.67
CA GLY A 15 -3.14 11.55 15.82
C GLY A 15 -3.74 10.48 14.89
N ASP A 16 -2.92 9.58 14.35
CA ASP A 16 -3.27 8.82 13.13
C ASP A 16 -3.97 7.48 13.39
N GLY A 17 -4.24 7.14 14.65
CA GLY A 17 -4.86 5.85 14.99
C GLY A 17 -6.34 5.76 14.59
N GLU A 18 -7.07 6.87 14.71
CA GLU A 18 -8.53 6.88 14.59
C GLU A 18 -9.00 7.17 13.14
N ASN A 19 -8.17 7.86 12.35
CA ASN A 19 -8.47 8.24 10.96
C ASN A 19 -8.04 7.19 9.91
N LEU A 20 -7.38 6.11 10.33
CA LEU A 20 -6.91 5.09 9.38
C LEU A 20 -8.07 4.26 8.82
N GLY A 21 -9.11 4.01 9.62
CA GLY A 21 -10.31 3.26 9.23
C GLY A 21 -11.09 3.96 8.10
N ASP A 22 -11.47 5.21 8.33
CA ASP A 22 -12.20 6.03 7.34
C ASP A 22 -11.41 6.23 6.04
N ARG A 23 -10.08 6.31 6.13
CA ARG A 23 -9.20 6.36 4.96
C ARG A 23 -9.17 5.03 4.20
N LEU A 24 -9.20 3.89 4.90
CA LEU A 24 -9.23 2.56 4.28
C LEU A 24 -10.57 2.31 3.56
N GLU A 25 -11.69 2.62 4.22
CA GLU A 25 -13.05 2.48 3.65
C GLU A 25 -13.19 3.33 2.37
N ARG A 26 -12.69 4.57 2.39
CA ARG A 26 -12.73 5.48 1.23
C ARG A 26 -11.80 5.06 0.09
N LEU A 27 -10.75 4.27 0.36
CA LEU A 27 -9.82 3.76 -0.66
C LEU A 27 -10.27 2.44 -1.28
N GLY A 28 -11.41 1.89 -0.87
CA GLY A 28 -11.95 0.63 -1.42
C GLY A 28 -11.06 -0.58 -1.14
N GLY A 29 -10.25 -0.51 -0.08
CA GLY A 29 -9.38 -1.61 0.32
C GLY A 29 -10.15 -2.59 1.18
N GLU A 30 -10.62 -3.69 0.58
CA GLU A 30 -11.07 -4.85 1.36
C GLU A 30 -9.98 -5.19 2.40
N PRO A 31 -10.34 -5.42 3.67
CA PRO A 31 -9.36 -5.77 4.69
C PRO A 31 -8.59 -7.00 4.24
N ALA A 32 -7.28 -7.03 4.53
CA ALA A 32 -6.46 -8.17 4.19
C ALA A 32 -7.11 -9.46 4.71
N PRO A 33 -7.26 -10.51 3.89
CA PRO A 33 -7.97 -11.71 4.30
C PRO A 33 -7.29 -12.31 5.53
N ALA A 34 -8.06 -12.51 6.59
CA ALA A 34 -7.60 -13.22 7.77
C ALA A 34 -7.40 -14.69 7.39
N ILE A 35 -6.17 -15.19 7.57
CA ILE A 35 -5.83 -16.59 7.31
C ILE A 35 -5.84 -17.38 8.61
N THR A 36 -6.50 -18.52 8.62
CA THR A 36 -6.45 -19.44 9.76
C THR A 36 -5.14 -20.23 9.79
N PRO A 37 -4.69 -20.72 10.96
CA PRO A 37 -3.50 -21.56 11.04
C PRO A 37 -3.56 -22.80 10.15
N GLU A 38 -4.74 -23.45 10.08
CA GLU A 38 -4.96 -24.62 9.22
C GLU A 38 -4.83 -24.29 7.73
N GLU A 39 -5.30 -23.13 7.30
CA GLU A 39 -5.13 -22.67 5.92
C GLU A 39 -3.68 -22.33 5.61
N PHE A 40 -2.95 -21.76 6.57
CA PHE A 40 -1.53 -21.45 6.40
C PHE A 40 -0.71 -22.71 6.13
N GLU A 41 -0.95 -23.80 6.87
CA GLU A 41 -0.29 -25.09 6.64
C GLU A 41 -0.56 -25.63 5.24
N ARG A 42 -1.81 -25.51 4.76
CA ARG A 42 -2.18 -25.93 3.39
C ARG A 42 -1.41 -25.12 2.35
N LEU A 43 -1.30 -23.81 2.53
CA LEU A 43 -0.55 -22.94 1.61
C LEU A 43 0.96 -23.22 1.65
N GLN A 44 1.51 -23.54 2.82
CA GLN A 44 2.91 -23.94 2.95
C GLN A 44 3.18 -25.28 2.25
N LYS A 45 2.31 -26.27 2.47
CA LYS A 45 2.38 -27.59 1.79
C LYS A 45 2.23 -27.47 0.28
N ALA A 46 1.42 -26.54 -0.19
CA ALA A 46 1.26 -26.23 -1.61
C ALA A 46 2.42 -25.40 -2.21
N GLY A 47 3.40 -24.99 -1.40
CA GLY A 47 4.52 -24.13 -1.83
C GLY A 47 4.12 -22.69 -2.16
N GLN A 48 2.89 -22.29 -1.82
CA GLN A 48 2.38 -20.94 -2.07
C GLN A 48 2.83 -19.93 -1.00
N VAL A 49 3.22 -20.40 0.17
CA VAL A 49 3.72 -19.57 1.27
C VAL A 49 4.99 -20.18 1.85
N HIS A 50 5.98 -19.33 2.15
CA HIS A 50 7.19 -19.73 2.88
C HIS A 50 7.59 -18.65 3.89
N ILE A 51 8.41 -19.06 4.88
CA ILE A 51 8.92 -18.21 5.93
C ILE A 51 10.41 -17.99 5.66
N ASP A 52 10.85 -16.73 5.61
CA ASP A 52 12.26 -16.39 5.47
C ASP A 52 13.03 -16.57 6.80
N SER A 53 14.37 -16.49 6.76
CA SER A 53 15.21 -16.62 7.96
C SER A 53 14.98 -15.52 8.99
N ARG A 54 14.23 -14.47 8.66
CA ARG A 54 13.84 -13.36 9.55
C ARG A 54 12.42 -13.54 10.09
N GLY A 55 11.78 -14.68 9.82
CA GLY A 55 10.43 -14.99 10.27
C GLY A 55 9.33 -14.29 9.46
N ARG A 56 9.64 -13.67 8.32
CA ARG A 56 8.61 -12.98 7.50
C ARG A 56 7.92 -13.96 6.57
N VAL A 57 6.60 -13.84 6.50
CA VAL A 57 5.75 -14.63 5.61
C VAL A 57 5.81 -14.03 4.20
N ARG A 58 6.11 -14.88 3.20
CA ARG A 58 6.15 -14.52 1.79
C ARG A 58 5.24 -15.43 0.99
N THR A 59 4.35 -14.84 0.21
CA THR A 59 3.56 -15.56 -0.78
C THR A 59 4.36 -15.69 -2.07
N ALA A 60 4.33 -16.87 -2.69
CA ALA A 60 4.82 -17.05 -4.04
C ALA A 60 3.95 -16.19 -4.96
N ARG A 61 4.53 -15.15 -5.56
CA ARG A 61 3.79 -14.31 -6.51
C ARG A 61 3.26 -15.22 -7.62
N ARG A 62 1.94 -15.32 -7.73
CA ARG A 62 1.28 -15.95 -8.86
C ARG A 62 1.70 -15.16 -10.09
N SER A 63 2.57 -15.72 -10.91
CA SER A 63 3.24 -15.06 -12.05
C SER A 63 2.29 -14.51 -13.15
N GLY A 64 0.98 -14.45 -12.92
CA GLY A 64 -0.01 -14.19 -13.97
C GLY A 64 -1.11 -13.16 -13.66
N ALA A 65 -1.16 -12.52 -12.48
CA ALA A 65 -2.32 -11.70 -12.10
C ALA A 65 -2.09 -10.18 -12.00
N GLU A 66 -0.85 -9.69 -12.04
CA GLU A 66 -0.55 -8.25 -11.93
C GLU A 66 0.23 -7.74 -13.15
N ALA A 67 -0.29 -7.93 -14.36
CA ALA A 67 0.09 -7.06 -15.46
C ALA A 67 -0.59 -5.71 -15.22
N GLY A 68 0.01 -4.87 -14.38
CA GLY A 68 -0.52 -3.55 -14.03
C GLY A 68 -0.87 -2.72 -15.28
N VAL A 69 -1.96 -1.95 -15.19
CA VAL A 69 -2.38 -1.05 -16.26
C VAL A 69 -1.36 0.09 -16.37
N SER A 70 -0.53 0.09 -17.41
CA SER A 70 0.41 1.19 -17.67
C SER A 70 -0.30 2.30 -18.46
N LEU A 71 -0.62 3.42 -17.81
CA LEU A 71 -1.11 4.61 -18.48
C LEU A 71 0.05 5.37 -19.12
N ARG A 72 0.02 5.56 -20.45
CA ARG A 72 1.00 6.39 -21.17
C ARG A 72 0.39 7.75 -21.46
N LYS A 73 1.04 8.83 -20.99
CA LYS A 73 0.64 10.21 -21.30
C LYS A 73 0.67 10.45 -22.81
N ARG A 74 -0.48 10.73 -23.41
CA ARG A 74 -0.58 11.20 -24.80
C ARG A 74 -0.49 12.72 -24.82
N ARG A 75 0.40 13.26 -25.64
CA ARG A 75 0.50 14.70 -25.89
C ARG A 75 -0.55 15.07 -26.93
N ALA A 76 -1.54 15.87 -26.53
CA ALA A 76 -2.52 16.42 -27.44
C ALA A 76 -1.88 17.51 -28.32
N TRP A 77 -2.22 17.52 -29.60
CA TRP A 77 -2.04 18.68 -30.46
C TRP A 77 -3.40 19.36 -30.53
N TYR A 78 -3.55 20.49 -29.83
CA TYR A 78 -4.66 21.38 -30.10
C TYR A 78 -4.30 22.08 -31.40
N GLY A 79 -4.98 21.69 -32.48
CA GLY A 79 -4.94 22.45 -33.73
C GLY A 79 -5.52 23.83 -33.43
N GLU A 80 -4.72 24.85 -33.69
CA GLU A 80 -5.11 26.25 -33.70
C GLU A 80 -6.21 26.42 -34.75
N VAL A 81 -7.39 26.85 -34.31
CA VAL A 81 -8.51 27.31 -35.15
C VAL A 81 -8.74 28.78 -34.83
#